data_AF-A0A9P6HC64-F1
#
_entry.id   AF-A0A9P6HC64-F1
#
_cell.length_a   1.000
_cell.length_b   1.000
_cell.length_c   1.000
_cell.angle_alpha   90.00
_cell.angle_beta   90.00
_cell.angle_gamma   90.00
#
_symmetry.space_group_name_H-M   'P 1'
#
loop_
_entity.id
_entity.type
_entity.pdbx_description
1 polymer ?
#
loop_
_entity_poly.entity_id
_entity_poly.type
_entity_poly.pdbx_seq_one_letter_code
_entity_poly.pdbx_strand_id
1 'polypeptide(L)'
;MITAIDLGCQVSNITTLEASAQMEPVSSLITQTLETMIEAADPDAIFLKRKAISTILPFAVSLERDGQQGVFDVTLRALRTSCPRKSMWHQTKSYIAALFEGSSSPSLDRVIVLISPHISLPTFDLPRTDQKVMRGLVVIRRAPLVARWATAVLAVPHTEEVGWSVVDATLQIALSDHWRAHIPIGVWAWFKERPYLPPRCLGRSQGTNPGIINHVRSLGDLEILKSYFLLVWSEWEVLSDDAFDEMGVSIQQDFCGTGMEKHREDLVERLDQVIEELGRGLEHFTRHTKQYSVEDEIQVTRKQYRRLKEAVLVVEREAAMKI
;
A
#
# COMPACT_ATOMS: atom_id res chain seq x y z
N MET A 1 30.88 -13.59 -8.67
CA MET A 1 29.42 -13.73 -8.51
C MET A 1 29.17 -14.05 -7.04
N ILE A 2 28.84 -13.04 -6.23
CA ILE A 2 28.54 -13.22 -4.81
C ILE A 2 27.16 -13.84 -4.72
N THR A 3 27.04 -15.00 -4.07
CA THR A 3 25.75 -15.68 -3.95
C THR A 3 24.94 -15.08 -2.80
N ALA A 4 23.60 -15.14 -2.86
CA ALA A 4 22.73 -14.69 -1.75
C ALA A 4 23.03 -15.41 -0.41
N ILE A 5 23.72 -16.55 -0.47
CA ILE A 5 24.19 -17.32 0.70
C ILE A 5 25.41 -16.66 1.35
N ASP A 6 26.34 -16.10 0.55
CA ASP A 6 27.51 -15.37 1.06
C ASP A 6 27.10 -14.09 1.82
N LEU A 7 26.05 -13.39 1.35
CA LEU A 7 25.52 -12.21 2.05
C LEU A 7 24.92 -12.55 3.42
N GLY A 8 24.19 -13.67 3.53
CA GLY A 8 23.63 -14.11 4.80
C GLY A 8 24.71 -14.35 5.86
N CYS A 9 25.83 -14.97 5.46
CA CYS A 9 26.99 -15.21 6.32
C CYS A 9 27.80 -13.94 6.62
N GLN A 10 27.97 -13.04 5.65
CA GLN A 10 28.70 -11.78 5.87
C GLN A 10 27.93 -10.84 6.78
N VAL A 11 26.61 -10.71 6.59
CA VAL A 11 25.74 -9.86 7.43
C VAL A 11 25.58 -10.44 8.84
N SER A 12 25.51 -11.77 9.00
CA SER A 12 25.45 -12.39 10.34
C SER A 12 26.70 -12.11 11.17
N ASN A 13 27.88 -12.03 10.54
CA ASN A 13 29.14 -11.74 11.23
C ASN A 13 29.28 -10.26 11.66
N ILE A 14 28.50 -9.35 11.06
CA ILE A 14 28.52 -7.90 11.34
C ILE A 14 27.60 -7.54 12.53
N THR A 15 26.79 -8.48 13.04
CA THR A 15 25.94 -8.24 14.22
C THR A 15 26.69 -8.07 15.56
N THR A 16 28.03 -8.14 15.54
CA THR A 16 28.89 -7.88 16.69
C THR A 16 29.64 -6.56 16.53
N LEU A 17 29.21 -5.57 17.33
CA LEU A 17 29.87 -4.32 17.73
C LEU A 17 31.24 -4.02 17.09
N GLU A 18 31.28 -3.06 16.15
CA GLU A 18 32.33 -2.03 16.04
C GLU A 18 31.84 -0.91 15.11
N ALA A 19 31.49 0.24 15.72
CA ALA A 19 30.56 1.22 15.17
C ALA A 19 31.21 2.35 14.34
N SER A 20 30.43 2.82 13.37
CA SER A 20 30.58 4.02 12.52
C SER A 20 31.56 3.96 11.35
N ALA A 21 32.82 3.56 11.50
CA ALA A 21 33.80 3.64 10.38
C ALA A 21 33.63 2.52 9.32
N GLN A 22 33.03 1.39 9.69
CA GLN A 22 32.79 0.25 8.79
C GLN A 22 31.35 0.17 8.26
N MET A 23 30.46 1.08 8.67
CA MET A 23 29.04 1.00 8.31
C MET A 23 28.74 1.49 6.90
N GLU A 24 29.48 2.47 6.39
CA GLU A 24 29.30 3.02 5.04
C GLU A 24 29.63 1.99 3.94
N PRO A 25 30.76 1.25 3.98
CA PRO A 25 31.05 0.20 3.00
C PRO A 25 30.02 -0.93 3.00
N VAL A 26 29.48 -1.29 4.17
CA VAL A 26 28.47 -2.36 4.33
C VAL A 26 27.12 -1.91 3.78
N SER A 27 26.72 -0.67 4.08
CA SER A 27 25.52 -0.03 3.54
C SER A 27 25.54 0.03 2.01
N SER A 28 26.66 0.44 1.42
CA SER A 28 26.84 0.48 -0.04
C SER A 28 26.79 -0.91 -0.68
N LEU A 29 27.44 -1.91 -0.08
CA LEU A 29 27.44 -3.29 -0.59
C LEU A 29 26.03 -3.92 -0.56
N ILE A 30 25.29 -3.73 0.53
CA ILE A 30 23.91 -4.18 0.66
C ILE A 30 23.02 -3.50 -0.39
N THR A 31 23.15 -2.19 -0.52
CA THR A 31 22.40 -1.39 -1.50
C THR A 31 22.63 -1.89 -2.91
N GLN A 32 23.89 -1.97 -3.34
CA GLN A 32 24.26 -2.45 -4.68
C GLN A 32 23.74 -3.86 -4.97
N THR A 33 23.78 -4.75 -3.97
CA THR A 33 23.28 -6.12 -4.11
C THR A 33 21.77 -6.13 -4.32
N LEU A 34 21.02 -5.37 -3.52
CA LEU A 34 19.56 -5.29 -3.62
C LEU A 34 19.11 -4.63 -4.92
N GLU A 35 19.83 -3.62 -5.40
CA GLU A 35 19.63 -3.01 -6.73
C GLU A 35 19.83 -4.03 -7.84
N THR A 36 20.93 -4.79 -7.79
CA THR A 36 21.17 -5.89 -8.74
C THR A 36 20.04 -6.93 -8.70
N MET A 37 19.50 -7.24 -7.51
CA MET A 37 18.36 -8.16 -7.36
C MET A 37 17.05 -7.63 -7.95
N ILE A 38 16.82 -6.31 -7.86
CA ILE A 38 15.68 -5.61 -8.46
C ILE A 38 15.78 -5.68 -9.99
N GLU A 39 16.95 -5.40 -10.55
CA GLU A 39 17.18 -5.35 -11.99
C GLU A 39 17.15 -6.73 -12.64
N ALA A 40 17.65 -7.76 -11.95
CA ALA A 40 17.87 -9.08 -12.56
C ALA A 40 16.59 -9.83 -12.97
N ALA A 41 15.38 -9.38 -12.60
CA ALA A 41 14.06 -9.96 -12.94
C ALA A 41 13.90 -11.49 -12.84
N ASP A 42 14.87 -12.22 -12.27
CA ASP A 42 14.91 -13.68 -12.22
C ASP A 42 13.84 -14.23 -11.24
N PRO A 43 12.83 -14.96 -11.76
CA PRO A 43 11.78 -15.57 -10.95
C PRO A 43 12.28 -16.75 -10.11
N ASP A 44 13.35 -17.43 -10.51
CA ASP A 44 13.85 -18.63 -9.83
C ASP A 44 14.64 -18.30 -8.57
N ALA A 45 15.20 -17.08 -8.49
CA ALA A 45 15.91 -16.57 -7.33
C ALA A 45 15.00 -16.02 -6.21
N ILE A 46 13.67 -16.04 -6.38
CA ILE A 46 12.71 -15.41 -5.44
C ILE A 46 12.92 -15.90 -3.99
N PHE A 47 13.12 -17.21 -3.76
CA PHE A 47 13.29 -17.75 -2.40
C PHE A 47 14.58 -17.25 -1.71
N LEU A 48 15.67 -17.11 -2.48
CA LEU A 48 16.94 -16.62 -1.95
C LEU A 48 16.92 -15.11 -1.69
N LYS A 49 16.33 -14.33 -2.62
CA LYS A 49 16.06 -12.89 -2.43
C LYS A 49 15.27 -12.65 -1.14
N ARG A 50 14.26 -13.48 -0.92
CA ARG A 50 13.40 -13.48 0.25
C ARG A 50 14.17 -13.67 1.56
N LYS A 51 14.99 -14.70 1.66
CA LYS A 51 15.81 -14.97 2.86
C LYS A 51 16.82 -13.84 3.14
N ALA A 52 17.44 -13.29 2.10
CA ALA A 52 18.39 -12.19 2.24
C ALA A 52 17.71 -10.93 2.81
N ILE A 53 16.56 -10.53 2.25
CA ILE A 53 15.80 -9.35 2.71
C ILE A 53 15.39 -9.49 4.18
N SER A 54 14.87 -10.66 4.60
CA SER A 54 14.52 -10.91 6.01
C SER A 54 15.70 -10.75 6.97
N THR A 55 16.91 -11.05 6.49
CA THR A 55 18.14 -10.97 7.30
C THR A 55 18.67 -9.53 7.37
N ILE A 56 18.52 -8.76 6.29
CA ILE A 56 18.99 -7.36 6.17
C ILE A 56 18.06 -6.39 6.90
N LEU A 57 16.76 -6.69 7.00
CA LEU A 57 15.77 -5.76 7.53
C LEU A 57 16.09 -5.19 8.93
N PRO A 58 16.49 -5.99 9.96
CA PRO A 58 16.82 -5.43 11.27
C PRO A 58 17.99 -4.45 11.22
N PHE A 59 18.96 -4.71 10.33
CA PHE A 59 20.11 -3.84 10.10
C PHE A 59 19.70 -2.53 9.41
N ALA A 60 18.87 -2.61 8.37
CA ALA A 60 18.37 -1.44 7.65
C ALA A 60 17.58 -0.48 8.58
N VAL A 61 16.81 -1.01 9.52
CA VAL A 61 16.09 -0.20 10.50
C VAL A 61 17.04 0.42 11.54
N SER A 62 18.11 -0.27 11.93
CA SER A 62 19.16 0.32 12.77
C SER A 62 19.83 1.50 12.06
N LEU A 63 20.16 1.33 10.78
CA LEU A 63 20.73 2.40 9.96
C LEU A 63 19.78 3.60 9.82
N GLU A 64 18.48 3.35 9.65
CA GLU A 64 17.49 4.44 9.62
C GLU A 64 17.50 5.24 10.92
N ARG A 65 17.56 4.56 12.07
CA ARG A 65 17.63 5.21 13.39
C ARG A 65 18.83 6.14 13.51
N ASP A 66 19.95 5.78 12.88
CA ASP A 66 21.19 6.55 12.84
C ASP A 66 21.22 7.61 11.72
N GLY A 67 20.10 7.82 11.01
CA GLY A 67 19.92 8.85 9.99
C GLY A 67 20.27 8.42 8.56
N GLN A 68 20.60 7.14 8.33
CA GLN A 68 20.99 6.62 7.02
C GLN A 68 19.78 5.99 6.29
N GLN A 69 18.93 6.84 5.70
CA GLN A 69 17.61 6.45 5.19
C GLN A 69 17.61 5.57 3.92
N GLY A 70 18.70 5.55 3.15
CA GLY A 70 18.74 4.92 1.82
C GLY A 70 18.64 3.38 1.82
N VAL A 71 19.23 2.72 2.82
CA VAL A 71 19.28 1.25 2.86
C VAL A 71 17.89 0.64 3.09
N PHE A 72 17.07 1.30 3.91
CA PHE A 72 15.72 0.84 4.19
C PHE A 72 14.83 0.91 2.95
N ASP A 73 14.95 1.99 2.17
CA ASP A 73 14.19 2.17 0.94
C ASP A 73 14.51 1.12 -0.11
N VAL A 74 15.80 0.82 -0.29
CA VAL A 74 16.27 -0.17 -1.24
C VAL A 74 15.85 -1.58 -0.79
N THR A 75 15.87 -1.85 0.52
CA THR A 75 15.35 -3.10 1.11
C THR A 75 13.86 -3.27 0.80
N LEU A 76 13.07 -2.21 0.94
CA LEU A 76 11.63 -2.24 0.62
C LEU A 76 11.36 -2.34 -0.89
N ARG A 77 12.12 -1.64 -1.73
CA ARG A 77 12.00 -1.78 -3.18
C ARG A 77 12.31 -3.20 -3.64
N ALA A 78 13.39 -3.80 -3.14
CA ALA A 78 13.74 -5.19 -3.43
C ALA A 78 12.67 -6.17 -2.96
N LEU A 79 12.01 -5.87 -1.84
CA LEU A 79 10.87 -6.66 -1.38
C LEU A 79 9.67 -6.56 -2.33
N ARG A 80 9.28 -5.34 -2.72
CA ARG A 80 8.14 -5.09 -3.61
C ARG A 80 8.33 -5.79 -4.96
N THR A 81 9.53 -5.74 -5.53
CA THR A 81 9.84 -6.39 -6.83
C THR A 81 9.94 -7.91 -6.72
N SER A 82 10.21 -8.47 -5.54
CA SER A 82 10.25 -9.92 -5.30
C SER A 82 8.85 -10.59 -5.16
N CYS A 83 7.79 -9.86 -5.55
CA CYS A 83 6.41 -10.31 -5.76
C CYS A 83 5.86 -11.28 -4.69
N PRO A 84 5.51 -10.79 -3.49
CA PRO A 84 5.08 -11.65 -2.40
C PRO A 84 3.58 -11.95 -2.51
N ARG A 85 3.21 -13.02 -3.23
CA ARG A 85 1.92 -13.69 -2.97
C ARG A 85 1.79 -14.22 -1.53
N LYS A 86 2.91 -14.31 -0.79
CA LYS A 86 2.96 -14.62 0.65
C LYS A 86 3.88 -13.63 1.38
N SER A 87 3.32 -13.00 2.40
CA SER A 87 4.01 -12.11 3.33
C SER A 87 5.21 -12.81 3.99
N MET A 88 6.42 -12.28 3.78
CA MET A 88 7.64 -12.73 4.46
C MET A 88 7.74 -12.29 5.92
N TRP A 89 6.83 -11.41 6.32
CA TRP A 89 6.84 -10.73 7.60
C TRP A 89 6.58 -11.63 8.79
N HIS A 90 6.17 -12.88 8.55
CA HIS A 90 6.14 -13.92 9.56
C HIS A 90 7.54 -14.18 10.17
N GLN A 91 8.62 -14.03 9.39
CA GLN A 91 10.01 -14.28 9.85
C GLN A 91 10.58 -13.11 10.66
N THR A 92 10.11 -11.89 10.40
CA THR A 92 10.57 -10.66 11.06
C THR A 92 9.52 -10.10 12.02
N LYS A 93 8.49 -10.89 12.34
CA LYS A 93 7.29 -10.42 13.05
C LYS A 93 7.60 -9.86 14.44
N SER A 94 8.43 -10.54 15.23
CA SER A 94 8.80 -10.09 16.57
C SER A 94 9.59 -8.79 16.55
N TYR A 95 10.42 -8.61 15.52
CA TYR A 95 11.19 -7.38 15.33
C TYR A 95 10.27 -6.19 15.02
N ILE A 96 9.30 -6.42 14.13
CA ILE A 96 8.35 -5.38 13.72
C ILE A 96 7.39 -5.04 14.85
N ALA A 97 6.90 -6.04 15.59
CA ALA A 97 6.05 -5.83 16.76
C ALA A 97 6.73 -4.89 17.77
N ALA A 98 8.04 -5.06 17.99
CA ALA A 98 8.82 -4.18 18.87
C ALA A 98 8.88 -2.70 18.39
N LEU A 99 8.68 -2.41 17.10
CA LEU A 99 8.58 -1.03 16.60
C LEU A 99 7.31 -0.33 17.08
N PHE A 100 6.23 -1.09 17.33
CA PHE A 100 4.91 -0.58 17.71
C PHE A 100 4.60 -0.70 19.21
N GLU A 101 5.30 -1.56 19.95
CA GLU A 101 5.02 -1.85 21.37
C GLU A 101 5.79 -0.96 22.37
N GLY A 102 6.86 -0.27 21.94
CA GLY A 102 7.71 0.54 22.82
C GLY A 102 7.49 2.05 22.73
N SER A 103 8.11 2.81 23.64
CA SER A 103 8.37 4.25 23.46
C SER A 103 9.37 4.43 22.32
N SER A 104 8.89 4.36 21.08
CA SER A 104 9.72 4.47 19.90
C SER A 104 10.12 5.93 19.68
N SER A 105 11.43 6.13 19.47
CA SER A 105 12.00 7.40 19.01
C SER A 105 11.24 7.90 17.78
N PRO A 106 10.89 9.19 17.69
CA PRO A 106 10.35 9.80 16.47
C PRO A 106 11.23 9.52 15.22
N SER A 107 12.52 9.24 15.42
CA SER A 107 13.43 8.84 14.34
C SER A 107 13.05 7.54 13.62
N LEU A 108 12.09 6.77 14.14
CA LEU A 108 11.58 5.54 13.52
C LEU A 108 10.22 5.70 12.83
N ASP A 109 9.63 6.90 12.82
CA ASP A 109 8.31 7.11 12.26
C ASP A 109 8.28 6.81 10.75
N ARG A 110 9.36 7.12 10.04
CA ARG A 110 9.51 6.78 8.61
C ARG A 110 9.51 5.26 8.38
N VAL A 111 10.24 4.50 9.20
CA VAL A 111 10.22 3.02 9.15
C VAL A 111 8.81 2.49 9.38
N ILE A 112 8.14 2.99 10.42
CA ILE A 112 6.77 2.60 10.78
C ILE A 112 5.84 2.81 9.58
N VAL A 113 5.89 3.97 8.93
CA VAL A 113 5.02 4.26 7.78
C VAL A 113 5.33 3.34 6.60
N LEU A 114 6.60 3.22 6.24
CA LEU A 114 7.03 2.48 5.06
C LEU A 114 6.84 0.95 5.18
N ILE A 115 6.93 0.39 6.39
CA ILE A 115 6.76 -1.05 6.63
C ILE A 115 5.29 -1.47 6.79
N SER A 116 4.41 -0.53 7.17
CA SER A 116 3.01 -0.79 7.54
C SER A 116 2.17 -1.53 6.50
N PRO A 117 2.25 -1.24 5.18
CA PRO A 117 1.53 -1.98 4.14
C PRO A 117 1.79 -3.48 4.14
N HIS A 118 2.92 -3.85 4.71
CA HIS A 118 3.46 -5.17 4.59
C HIS A 118 3.29 -5.98 5.88
N ILE A 119 2.93 -5.31 6.97
CA ILE A 119 2.51 -5.99 8.18
C ILE A 119 1.21 -6.71 7.83
N SER A 120 1.21 -8.04 7.98
CA SER A 120 -0.04 -8.79 8.04
C SER A 120 -0.73 -8.43 9.34
N LEU A 121 -1.37 -7.25 9.34
CA LEU A 121 -2.44 -6.96 10.26
C LEU A 121 -3.42 -8.12 10.08
N PRO A 122 -3.78 -8.85 11.13
CA PRO A 122 -4.60 -10.06 11.00
C PRO A 122 -5.96 -9.71 10.39
N THR A 123 -6.03 -9.75 9.07
CA THR A 123 -7.26 -9.78 8.31
C THR A 123 -7.76 -11.22 8.30
N PHE A 124 -9.07 -11.33 8.34
CA PHE A 124 -9.85 -12.52 8.69
C PHE A 124 -9.54 -13.77 7.83
N ASP A 125 -9.82 -14.93 8.43
CA ASP A 125 -9.81 -16.29 7.86
C ASP A 125 -8.48 -16.96 7.50
N LEU A 126 -7.58 -17.04 8.49
CA LEU A 126 -6.68 -18.20 8.56
C LEU A 126 -7.43 -19.40 9.18
N PRO A 127 -7.24 -20.63 8.65
CA PRO A 127 -7.77 -21.86 9.25
C PRO A 127 -7.46 -21.92 10.75
N ARG A 128 -8.39 -22.45 11.55
CA ARG A 128 -8.31 -22.56 13.03
C ARG A 128 -6.99 -23.13 13.57
N THR A 129 -6.23 -23.87 12.75
CA THR A 129 -4.93 -24.43 13.10
C THR A 129 -3.83 -23.38 13.21
N ASP A 130 -3.87 -22.29 12.44
CA ASP A 130 -2.88 -21.20 12.50
C ASP A 130 -3.22 -20.12 13.54
N GLN A 131 -4.45 -20.11 14.06
CA GLN A 131 -4.83 -19.26 15.19
C GLN A 131 -4.06 -19.59 16.46
N LYS A 132 -3.59 -20.83 16.65
CA LYS A 132 -2.80 -21.21 17.84
C LYS A 132 -1.40 -20.61 17.83
N VAL A 133 -0.76 -20.48 16.67
CA VAL A 133 0.55 -19.83 16.53
C VAL A 133 0.41 -18.31 16.67
N MET A 134 -0.74 -17.75 16.26
CA MET A 134 -1.06 -16.33 16.42
C MET A 134 -1.52 -15.94 17.84
N ARG A 135 -1.99 -16.88 18.68
CA ARG A 135 -2.35 -16.60 20.09
C ARG A 135 -1.15 -16.27 20.98
N GLY A 136 0.03 -16.82 20.66
CA GLY A 136 1.28 -16.42 21.31
C GLY A 136 1.80 -15.06 20.83
N LEU A 137 1.24 -14.58 19.72
CA LEU A 137 1.61 -13.34 19.04
C LEU A 137 0.65 -12.23 19.46
N VAL A 138 0.90 -11.80 20.68
CA VAL A 138 0.62 -10.50 21.24
C VAL A 138 -0.82 -10.02 21.11
N VAL A 139 -1.46 -9.93 22.26
CA VAL A 139 -2.50 -8.93 22.52
C VAL A 139 -1.85 -7.54 22.43
N ILE A 140 -1.36 -7.16 21.25
CA ILE A 140 -1.17 -5.74 20.94
C ILE A 140 -2.58 -5.19 21.01
N ARG A 141 -2.83 -4.31 21.98
CA ARG A 141 -4.06 -3.55 22.00
C ARG A 141 -4.16 -2.85 20.65
N ARG A 142 -5.19 -3.20 19.89
CA ARG A 142 -5.34 -2.89 18.46
C ARG A 142 -5.39 -1.39 18.18
N ALA A 143 -6.03 -0.62 19.06
CA ALA A 143 -6.14 0.84 18.95
C ALA A 143 -4.80 1.58 19.11
N PRO A 144 -3.96 1.27 20.12
CA PRO A 144 -2.60 1.81 20.22
C PRO A 144 -1.72 1.65 18.97
N LEU A 145 -1.86 0.54 18.24
CA LEU A 145 -1.09 0.33 17.01
C LEU A 145 -1.50 1.31 15.90
N VAL A 146 -2.80 1.45 15.65
CA VAL A 146 -3.32 2.41 14.65
C VAL A 146 -2.98 3.83 15.08
N ALA A 147 -3.11 4.15 16.36
CA ALA A 147 -2.74 5.47 16.88
C ALA A 147 -1.24 5.78 16.71
N ARG A 148 -0.35 4.80 16.96
CA ARG A 148 1.10 4.99 16.75
C ARG A 148 1.43 5.15 15.27
N TRP A 149 0.85 4.31 14.41
CA TRP A 149 1.00 4.46 12.96
C TRP A 149 0.53 5.84 12.50
N ALA A 150 -0.66 6.26 12.92
CA ALA A 150 -1.21 7.56 12.54
C ALA A 150 -0.32 8.72 13.02
N THR A 151 0.22 8.63 14.23
CA THR A 151 1.19 9.61 14.74
C THR A 151 2.43 9.67 13.84
N ALA A 152 2.94 8.52 13.42
CA ALA A 152 4.08 8.45 12.51
C ALA A 152 3.77 9.05 11.14
N VAL A 153 2.60 8.75 10.55
CA VAL A 153 2.15 9.33 9.27
C VAL A 153 2.14 10.86 9.32
N LEU A 154 1.62 11.43 10.41
CA LEU A 154 1.52 12.88 10.59
C LEU A 154 2.87 13.55 10.88
N ALA A 155 3.90 12.79 11.26
CA ALA A 155 5.22 13.29 11.59
C ALA A 155 6.23 13.20 10.43
N VAL A 156 5.96 12.37 9.41
CA VAL A 156 6.90 12.14 8.30
C VAL A 156 6.62 13.08 7.12
N PRO A 157 7.67 13.64 6.49
CA PRO A 157 7.50 14.40 5.25
C PRO A 157 6.92 13.55 4.12
N HIS A 158 6.15 14.19 3.24
CA HIS A 158 5.61 13.54 2.06
C HIS A 158 6.74 13.24 1.04
N THR A 159 7.04 11.95 0.84
CA THR A 159 7.79 11.44 -0.32
C THR A 159 6.92 10.48 -1.12
N GLU A 160 7.34 10.12 -2.33
CA GLU A 160 6.63 9.15 -3.16
C GLU A 160 6.48 7.80 -2.42
N GLU A 161 7.56 7.25 -1.87
CA GLU A 161 7.55 5.97 -1.16
C GLU A 161 6.70 5.98 0.09
N VAL A 162 6.77 7.07 0.85
CA VAL A 162 5.93 7.31 2.03
C VAL A 162 4.48 7.32 1.59
N GLY A 163 4.14 8.03 0.51
CA GLY A 163 2.76 8.13 0.06
C GLY A 163 2.14 6.83 -0.36
N TRP A 164 2.88 6.00 -1.11
CA TRP A 164 2.42 4.64 -1.44
C TRP A 164 2.14 3.85 -0.17
N SER A 165 3.02 3.97 0.83
CA SER A 165 2.91 3.18 2.05
C SER A 165 1.80 3.66 2.97
N VAL A 166 1.56 4.97 3.07
CA VAL A 166 0.42 5.53 3.80
C VAL A 166 -0.88 5.06 3.17
N VAL A 167 -0.99 5.09 1.83
CA VAL A 167 -2.19 4.57 1.14
C VAL A 167 -2.46 3.13 1.48
N ASP A 168 -1.51 2.26 1.18
CA ASP A 168 -1.71 0.82 1.28
C ASP A 168 -2.02 0.44 2.73
N ALA A 169 -1.35 1.06 3.71
CA ALA A 169 -1.63 0.86 5.12
C ALA A 169 -3.01 1.39 5.53
N THR A 170 -3.40 2.58 5.07
CA THR A 170 -4.71 3.17 5.42
C THR A 170 -5.85 2.32 4.89
N LEU A 171 -5.77 1.86 3.63
CA LEU A 171 -6.76 0.95 3.05
C LEU A 171 -6.82 -0.36 3.84
N GLN A 172 -5.66 -0.93 4.21
CA GLN A 172 -5.61 -2.14 5.05
C GLN A 172 -6.24 -1.97 6.43
N ILE A 173 -6.07 -0.82 7.06
CA ILE A 173 -6.66 -0.51 8.36
C ILE A 173 -8.17 -0.27 8.20
N ALA A 174 -8.57 0.45 7.15
CA ALA A 174 -9.97 0.79 6.87
C ALA A 174 -10.84 -0.46 6.59
N LEU A 175 -10.22 -1.54 6.10
CA LEU A 175 -10.88 -2.83 5.87
C LEU A 175 -11.40 -3.52 7.13
N SER A 176 -10.83 -3.20 8.29
CA SER A 176 -11.30 -3.73 9.55
C SER A 176 -12.14 -2.68 10.25
N ASP A 177 -13.46 -2.90 10.37
CA ASP A 177 -14.38 -1.98 11.06
C ASP A 177 -13.85 -1.54 12.44
N HIS A 178 -13.18 -2.45 13.15
CA HIS A 178 -12.64 -2.24 14.48
C HIS A 178 -11.35 -1.42 14.51
N TRP A 179 -10.60 -1.34 13.41
CA TRP A 179 -9.39 -0.51 13.29
C TRP A 179 -9.67 0.82 12.61
N ARG A 180 -10.61 0.82 11.66
CA ARG A 180 -11.08 1.99 10.94
C ARG A 180 -11.48 3.13 11.87
N ALA A 181 -12.22 2.82 12.94
CA ALA A 181 -12.64 3.81 13.95
C ALA A 181 -11.48 4.53 14.67
N HIS A 182 -10.25 4.04 14.51
CA HIS A 182 -9.05 4.61 15.12
C HIS A 182 -8.18 5.40 14.13
N ILE A 183 -8.54 5.47 12.84
CA ILE A 183 -7.83 6.31 11.88
C ILE A 183 -8.25 7.77 12.14
N PRO A 184 -7.35 8.64 12.62
CA PRO A 184 -7.70 10.03 12.90
C PRO A 184 -7.92 10.81 11.60
N ILE A 185 -8.76 11.85 11.67
CA ILE A 185 -9.07 12.71 10.51
C ILE A 185 -7.83 13.29 9.86
N GLY A 186 -6.75 13.56 10.61
CA GLY A 186 -5.50 14.06 10.04
C GLY A 186 -4.86 13.09 9.03
N VAL A 187 -4.97 11.78 9.25
CA VAL A 187 -4.48 10.78 8.28
C VAL A 187 -5.38 10.75 7.05
N TRP A 188 -6.68 10.97 7.22
CA TRP A 188 -7.58 11.13 6.09
C TRP A 188 -7.30 12.45 5.33
N ALA A 189 -6.97 13.53 6.02
CA ALA A 189 -6.57 14.79 5.42
C ALA A 189 -5.25 14.66 4.65
N TRP A 190 -4.38 13.73 5.05
CA TRP A 190 -3.17 13.37 4.28
C TRP A 190 -3.49 12.93 2.84
N PHE A 191 -4.72 12.48 2.55
CA PHE A 191 -5.17 12.20 1.17
C PHE A 191 -5.33 13.45 0.30
N LYS A 192 -5.51 14.63 0.90
CA LYS A 192 -5.71 15.89 0.20
C LYS A 192 -4.40 16.54 -0.24
N GLU A 193 -3.34 16.34 0.53
CA GLU A 193 -2.06 17.05 0.39
C GLU A 193 -1.17 16.49 -0.73
N ARG A 194 -1.68 15.51 -1.50
CA ARG A 194 -0.85 14.72 -2.38
C ARG A 194 -0.82 15.29 -3.79
N PRO A 195 0.36 15.39 -4.41
CA PRO A 195 0.49 15.88 -5.78
C PRO A 195 0.06 14.85 -6.85
N TYR A 196 0.01 13.55 -6.55
CA TYR A 196 -0.37 12.49 -7.49
C TYR A 196 -0.78 11.18 -6.79
N LEU A 197 -1.51 10.33 -7.50
CA LEU A 197 -1.77 8.94 -7.09
C LEU A 197 -0.55 8.07 -7.41
N PRO A 198 -0.19 7.10 -6.56
CA PRO A 198 0.77 6.06 -6.91
C PRO A 198 0.39 5.38 -8.23
N PRO A 199 1.30 5.25 -9.22
CA PRO A 199 1.03 4.49 -10.44
C PRO A 199 0.81 2.99 -10.19
N ARG A 200 1.18 2.49 -8.99
CA ARG A 200 0.86 1.13 -8.53
C ARG A 200 0.63 1.15 -7.02
N CYS A 201 -0.61 1.03 -6.57
CA CYS A 201 -0.85 0.61 -5.20
C CYS A 201 -0.83 -0.92 -5.13
N LEU A 202 -0.27 -1.49 -4.07
CA LEU A 202 -0.52 -2.90 -3.75
C LEU A 202 -1.89 -2.96 -3.11
N GLY A 203 -2.85 -2.73 -3.99
CA GLY A 203 -4.25 -2.71 -3.70
C GLY A 203 -4.70 -4.01 -3.08
N ARG A 204 -5.73 -3.91 -2.25
CA ARG A 204 -6.42 -5.09 -1.76
C ARG A 204 -7.85 -4.94 -2.22
N SER A 205 -8.27 -5.87 -3.07
CA SER A 205 -9.63 -6.09 -3.60
C SER A 205 -10.81 -5.57 -2.76
N GLN A 206 -10.66 -5.65 -1.45
CA GLN A 206 -11.64 -5.24 -0.47
C GLN A 206 -11.74 -3.71 -0.25
N GLY A 207 -10.81 -2.87 -0.74
CA GLY A 207 -10.87 -1.41 -0.61
C GLY A 207 -12.10 -0.81 -1.31
N THR A 208 -12.76 -1.58 -2.16
CA THR A 208 -14.02 -1.25 -2.80
C THR A 208 -15.23 -1.56 -1.91
N ASN A 209 -15.05 -2.15 -0.72
CA ASN A 209 -16.15 -2.58 0.14
C ASN A 209 -17.08 -1.40 0.47
N PRO A 210 -18.41 -1.57 0.27
CA PRO A 210 -19.41 -0.53 0.53
C PRO A 210 -19.32 0.09 1.94
N GLY A 211 -18.96 -0.71 2.94
CA GLY A 211 -18.79 -0.23 4.31
C GLY A 211 -17.68 0.80 4.44
N ILE A 212 -16.59 0.66 3.68
CA ILE A 212 -15.49 1.64 3.71
C ILE A 212 -15.90 2.92 2.99
N ILE A 213 -16.51 2.80 1.80
CA ILE A 213 -17.01 3.95 1.02
C ILE A 213 -17.95 4.81 1.88
N ASN A 214 -18.93 4.17 2.51
CA ASN A 214 -19.88 4.82 3.41
C ASN A 214 -19.20 5.56 4.57
N HIS A 215 -18.15 4.97 5.14
CA HIS A 215 -17.41 5.62 6.22
C HIS A 215 -16.64 6.85 5.73
N VAL A 216 -15.92 6.74 4.62
CA VAL A 216 -15.18 7.87 4.04
C VAL A 216 -16.15 9.01 3.71
N ARG A 217 -17.30 8.67 3.13
CA ARG A 217 -18.39 9.61 2.87
C ARG A 217 -18.93 10.25 4.15
N SER A 218 -19.05 9.50 5.25
CA SER A 218 -19.47 10.02 6.56
C SER A 218 -18.53 11.06 7.17
N LEU A 219 -17.29 11.17 6.68
CA LEU A 219 -16.37 12.24 7.08
C LEU A 219 -16.85 13.62 6.58
N GLY A 220 -17.80 13.66 5.63
CA GLY A 220 -18.38 14.89 5.11
C GLY A 220 -17.41 15.73 4.29
N ASP A 221 -16.28 15.15 3.89
CA ASP A 221 -15.19 15.84 3.24
C ASP A 221 -15.00 15.30 1.82
N LEU A 222 -15.47 16.08 0.84
CA LEU A 222 -15.50 15.68 -0.57
C LEU A 222 -14.11 15.52 -1.18
N GLU A 223 -13.12 16.26 -0.69
CA GLU A 223 -11.73 16.08 -1.13
C GLU A 223 -11.18 14.75 -0.67
N ILE A 224 -11.49 14.34 0.57
CA ILE A 224 -11.09 13.03 1.11
C ILE A 224 -11.80 11.91 0.34
N LEU A 225 -13.10 12.04 0.10
CA LEU A 225 -13.89 11.06 -0.66
C LEU A 225 -13.40 10.91 -2.11
N LYS A 226 -13.11 12.03 -2.77
CA LYS A 226 -12.50 12.04 -4.10
C LYS A 226 -11.15 11.31 -4.07
N SER A 227 -10.23 11.74 -3.20
CA SER A 227 -8.91 11.13 -3.11
C SER A 227 -9.00 9.64 -2.77
N TYR A 228 -9.98 9.22 -1.99
CA TYR A 228 -10.23 7.81 -1.72
C TYR A 228 -10.65 7.03 -2.98
N PHE A 229 -11.64 7.52 -3.74
CA PHE A 229 -12.05 6.84 -4.99
C PHE A 229 -10.91 6.73 -5.98
N LEU A 230 -10.15 7.81 -6.14
CA LEU A 230 -8.97 7.82 -6.96
C LEU A 230 -7.96 6.73 -6.58
N LEU A 231 -7.80 6.45 -5.29
CA LEU A 231 -6.90 5.39 -4.82
C LEU A 231 -7.45 4.00 -5.05
N VAL A 232 -8.72 3.78 -4.73
CA VAL A 232 -9.34 2.47 -4.95
C VAL A 232 -9.37 2.11 -6.43
N TRP A 233 -9.46 3.10 -7.33
CA TRP A 233 -9.40 2.87 -8.77
C TRP A 233 -8.00 2.52 -9.32
N SER A 234 -6.93 2.83 -8.59
CA SER A 234 -5.57 2.45 -8.98
C SER A 234 -5.29 0.94 -8.93
N GLU A 235 -6.22 0.15 -8.36
CA GLU A 235 -6.04 -1.29 -8.18
C GLU A 235 -6.38 -2.13 -9.44
N TRP A 236 -7.02 -1.54 -10.45
CA TRP A 236 -7.39 -2.19 -11.73
C TRP A 236 -8.20 -3.51 -11.57
N GLU A 237 -8.91 -3.69 -10.45
CA GLU A 237 -9.66 -4.93 -10.16
C GLU A 237 -11.14 -4.82 -10.56
N VAL A 238 -11.75 -5.99 -10.83
CA VAL A 238 -13.21 -6.11 -10.99
C VAL A 238 -13.85 -5.68 -9.67
N LEU A 239 -14.75 -4.70 -9.71
CA LEU A 239 -15.53 -4.29 -8.56
C LEU A 239 -16.62 -5.33 -8.29
N SER A 240 -16.90 -5.65 -7.02
CA SER A 240 -18.14 -6.37 -6.72
C SER A 240 -19.35 -5.50 -7.09
N ASP A 241 -20.48 -6.12 -7.41
CA ASP A 241 -21.69 -5.38 -7.78
C ASP A 241 -22.10 -4.39 -6.67
N ASP A 242 -22.07 -4.81 -5.40
CA ASP A 242 -22.37 -3.93 -4.25
C ASP A 242 -21.42 -2.72 -4.18
N ALA A 243 -20.12 -2.93 -4.43
CA ALA A 243 -19.12 -1.88 -4.41
C ALA A 243 -19.33 -0.90 -5.56
N PHE A 244 -19.58 -1.42 -6.75
CA PHE A 244 -19.86 -0.63 -7.95
C PHE A 244 -21.12 0.23 -7.74
N ASP A 245 -22.18 -0.34 -7.19
CA ASP A 245 -23.43 0.36 -6.90
C ASP A 245 -23.24 1.44 -5.83
N GLU A 246 -22.55 1.16 -4.73
CA GLU A 246 -22.27 2.15 -3.68
C GLU A 246 -21.40 3.31 -4.19
N MET A 247 -20.37 3.02 -5.00
CA MET A 247 -19.58 4.08 -5.65
C MET A 247 -20.45 4.93 -6.58
N GLY A 248 -21.33 4.30 -7.36
CA GLY A 248 -22.27 5.00 -8.22
C GLY A 248 -23.21 5.92 -7.44
N VAL A 249 -23.78 5.42 -6.34
CA VAL A 249 -24.64 6.20 -5.43
C VAL A 249 -23.87 7.38 -4.85
N SER A 250 -22.64 7.17 -4.37
CA SER A 250 -21.82 8.23 -3.80
C SER A 250 -21.44 9.29 -4.85
N ILE A 251 -21.11 8.90 -6.08
CA ILE A 251 -20.89 9.86 -7.18
C ILE A 251 -22.15 10.72 -7.40
N GLN A 252 -23.32 10.08 -7.51
CA GLN A 252 -24.57 10.78 -7.77
C GLN A 252 -25.00 11.72 -6.63
N GLN A 253 -24.79 11.30 -5.39
CA GLN A 253 -25.25 12.05 -4.23
C GLN A 253 -24.24 13.12 -3.79
N ASP A 254 -22.96 12.79 -3.77
CA ASP A 254 -21.93 13.62 -3.13
C ASP A 254 -21.26 14.59 -4.12
N PHE A 255 -21.21 14.26 -5.42
CA PHE A 255 -20.57 15.10 -6.45
C PHE A 255 -21.54 15.96 -7.27
N CYS A 256 -22.84 15.94 -6.96
CA CYS A 256 -23.86 16.74 -7.66
C CYS A 256 -23.96 18.21 -7.23
N GLY A 257 -23.19 18.60 -6.21
CA GLY A 257 -23.19 19.97 -5.69
C GLY A 257 -22.58 21.00 -6.63
N THR A 258 -22.93 22.26 -6.41
CA THR A 258 -22.30 23.44 -7.01
C THR A 258 -20.86 23.58 -6.50
N GLY A 259 -19.90 23.94 -7.35
CA GLY A 259 -18.49 24.02 -6.96
C GLY A 259 -17.74 22.69 -7.03
N MET A 260 -18.38 21.63 -7.52
CA MET A 260 -17.78 20.30 -7.67
C MET A 260 -17.21 20.05 -9.07
N GLU A 261 -17.17 21.06 -9.94
CA GLU A 261 -16.74 20.95 -11.34
C GLU A 261 -15.34 20.32 -11.44
N LYS A 262 -14.36 20.90 -10.73
CA LYS A 262 -12.97 20.41 -10.73
C LYS A 262 -12.84 18.99 -10.17
N HIS A 263 -13.70 18.61 -9.23
CA HIS A 263 -13.69 17.25 -8.67
C HIS A 263 -14.23 16.24 -9.67
N ARG A 264 -15.31 16.59 -10.40
CA ARG A 264 -15.87 15.75 -11.48
C ARG A 264 -14.88 15.62 -12.63
N GLU A 265 -14.27 16.72 -13.08
CA GLU A 265 -13.25 16.74 -14.13
C GLU A 265 -12.08 15.82 -13.81
N ASP A 266 -11.51 15.93 -12.60
CA ASP A 266 -10.39 15.10 -12.14
C ASP A 266 -10.78 13.61 -12.04
N LEU A 267 -11.98 13.29 -11.54
CA LEU A 267 -12.47 11.91 -11.53
C LEU A 267 -12.64 11.34 -12.95
N VAL A 268 -13.17 12.13 -13.90
CA VAL A 268 -13.32 11.71 -15.31
C VAL A 268 -11.95 11.46 -15.93
N GLU A 269 -10.99 12.37 -15.76
CA GLU A 269 -9.63 12.23 -16.30
C GLU A 269 -8.97 10.94 -15.79
N ARG A 270 -9.13 10.65 -14.49
CA ARG A 270 -8.55 9.47 -13.86
C ARG A 270 -9.23 8.18 -14.28
N LEU A 271 -10.56 8.19 -14.42
CA LEU A 271 -11.29 7.05 -14.98
C LEU A 271 -10.86 6.79 -16.43
N ASP A 272 -10.59 7.83 -17.22
CA ASP A 272 -10.05 7.68 -18.57
C ASP A 272 -8.66 7.04 -18.57
N GLN A 273 -7.76 7.50 -17.70
CA GLN A 273 -6.44 6.90 -17.53
C GLN A 273 -6.54 5.41 -17.17
N VAL A 274 -7.37 5.05 -16.18
CA VAL A 274 -7.58 3.65 -15.78
C VAL A 274 -8.18 2.81 -16.94
N ILE A 275 -9.17 3.34 -17.67
CA ILE A 275 -9.79 2.65 -18.82
C ILE A 275 -8.80 2.45 -19.97
N GLU A 276 -7.90 3.41 -20.19
CA GLU A 276 -6.82 3.33 -21.18
C GLU A 276 -5.76 2.32 -20.76
N GLU A 277 -5.32 2.38 -19.50
CA GLU A 277 -4.36 1.44 -18.91
C GLU A 277 -4.87 0.01 -18.92
N LEU A 278 -6.14 -0.24 -18.59
CA LEU A 278 -6.78 -1.56 -18.74
C LEU A 278 -6.76 -2.03 -20.20
N GLY A 279 -6.92 -1.11 -21.17
CA GLY A 279 -6.80 -1.42 -22.60
C GLY A 279 -5.38 -1.83 -23.00
N ARG A 280 -4.36 -1.07 -22.56
CA ARG A 280 -2.94 -1.39 -22.81
C ARG A 280 -2.48 -2.64 -22.08
N GLY A 281 -2.96 -2.82 -20.84
CA GLY A 281 -2.71 -3.97 -19.99
C GLY A 281 -3.25 -5.24 -20.62
N LEU A 282 -4.46 -5.21 -21.20
CA LEU A 282 -5.02 -6.32 -21.97
C LEU A 282 -4.09 -6.74 -23.11
N GLU A 283 -3.60 -5.78 -23.91
CA GLU A 283 -2.66 -6.10 -25.00
C GLU A 283 -1.36 -6.73 -24.50
N HIS A 284 -0.87 -6.30 -23.33
CA HIS A 284 0.32 -6.87 -22.70
C HIS A 284 0.05 -8.28 -22.16
N PHE A 285 -1.03 -8.48 -21.40
CA PHE A 285 -1.37 -9.76 -20.77
C PHE A 285 -1.81 -10.81 -21.80
N THR A 286 -2.59 -10.43 -22.82
CA THR A 286 -3.02 -11.34 -23.91
C THR A 286 -1.83 -11.81 -24.74
N ARG A 287 -0.78 -10.99 -24.91
CA ARG A 287 0.47 -11.42 -25.58
C ARG A 287 1.30 -12.42 -24.78
N HIS A 288 1.21 -12.41 -23.44
CA HIS A 288 2.14 -13.14 -22.56
C HIS A 288 1.49 -14.24 -21.71
N THR A 289 0.16 -14.30 -21.68
CA THR A 289 -0.61 -15.27 -20.87
C THR A 289 -1.82 -15.73 -21.67
N LYS A 290 -1.82 -17.01 -22.11
CA LYS A 290 -2.96 -17.65 -22.80
C LYS A 290 -4.09 -18.04 -21.84
N GLN A 291 -4.50 -17.14 -20.96
CA GLN A 291 -5.61 -17.39 -20.03
C GLN A 291 -6.83 -16.57 -20.45
N TYR A 292 -7.82 -17.26 -21.04
CA TYR A 292 -9.10 -16.68 -21.46
C TYR A 292 -9.86 -15.97 -20.30
N SER A 293 -9.65 -16.39 -19.05
CA SER A 293 -10.28 -15.75 -17.86
C SER A 293 -9.89 -14.28 -17.69
N VAL A 294 -8.67 -13.91 -18.09
CA VAL A 294 -8.13 -12.56 -17.85
C VAL A 294 -8.73 -11.55 -18.82
N GLU A 295 -9.02 -11.96 -20.05
CA GLU A 295 -9.63 -11.08 -21.05
C GLU A 295 -11.07 -10.72 -20.68
N ASP A 296 -11.87 -11.71 -20.27
CA ASP A 296 -13.24 -11.49 -19.81
C ASP A 296 -13.29 -10.61 -18.55
N GLU A 297 -12.45 -10.88 -17.55
CA GLU A 297 -12.34 -10.06 -16.34
C GLU A 297 -11.98 -8.61 -16.69
N ILE A 298 -10.95 -8.37 -17.52
CA ILE A 298 -10.56 -7.01 -17.91
C ILE A 298 -11.69 -6.29 -18.66
N GLN A 299 -12.43 -6.98 -19.55
CA GLN A 299 -13.55 -6.36 -20.25
C GLN A 299 -14.70 -6.00 -19.29
N VAL A 300 -15.00 -6.87 -18.32
CA VAL A 300 -15.98 -6.60 -17.26
C VAL A 300 -15.54 -5.40 -16.42
N THR A 301 -14.30 -5.40 -15.93
CA THR A 301 -13.68 -4.29 -15.20
C THR A 301 -13.82 -3.00 -15.99
N ARG A 302 -13.35 -2.98 -17.24
CA ARG A 302 -13.40 -1.79 -18.11
C ARG A 302 -14.83 -1.31 -18.33
N LYS A 303 -15.81 -2.21 -18.42
CA LYS A 303 -17.24 -1.84 -18.51
C LYS A 303 -17.73 -1.18 -17.21
N GLN A 304 -17.36 -1.69 -16.03
CA GLN A 304 -17.71 -1.06 -14.76
C GLN A 304 -17.12 0.34 -14.65
N TYR A 305 -15.82 0.52 -14.90
CA TYR A 305 -15.20 1.86 -14.86
C TYR A 305 -15.82 2.84 -15.87
N ARG A 306 -16.19 2.38 -17.08
CA ARG A 306 -16.96 3.22 -18.03
C ARG A 306 -18.30 3.66 -17.47
N ARG A 307 -19.03 2.77 -16.79
CA ARG A 307 -20.31 3.12 -16.17
C ARG A 307 -20.15 4.09 -15.00
N LEU A 308 -19.09 3.97 -14.20
CA LEU A 308 -18.76 4.96 -13.17
C LEU A 308 -18.45 6.32 -13.81
N LYS A 309 -17.65 6.34 -14.90
CA LYS A 309 -17.39 7.57 -15.67
C LYS A 309 -18.68 8.19 -16.18
N GLU A 310 -19.57 7.37 -16.74
CA GLU A 310 -20.87 7.83 -17.23
C GLU A 310 -21.74 8.40 -16.10
N ALA A 311 -21.70 7.82 -14.89
CA ALA A 311 -22.34 8.41 -13.72
C ALA A 311 -21.80 9.81 -13.39
N VAL A 312 -20.48 10.01 -13.42
CA VAL A 312 -19.87 11.34 -13.21
C VAL A 312 -20.33 12.33 -14.28
N LEU A 313 -20.36 11.92 -15.56
CA LEU A 313 -20.79 12.76 -16.69
C LEU A 313 -22.29 13.09 -16.66
N VAL A 314 -23.14 12.18 -16.17
CA VAL A 314 -24.57 12.47 -15.93
C VAL A 314 -24.69 13.58 -14.90
N VAL A 315 -23.98 13.45 -13.77
CA VAL A 315 -23.98 14.47 -12.71
C VAL A 315 -23.49 15.83 -13.23
N GLU A 316 -22.45 15.83 -14.09
CA GLU A 316 -21.94 17.06 -14.72
C GLU A 316 -22.98 17.74 -15.61
N ARG A 317 -23.69 16.97 -16.45
CA ARG A 317 -24.77 17.49 -17.31
C ARG A 317 -25.94 18.03 -16.48
N GLU A 318 -26.32 17.34 -15.42
CA GLU A 318 -27.39 17.78 -14.52
C GLU A 318 -27.02 19.07 -13.77
N ALA A 319 -25.76 19.20 -13.36
CA ALA A 319 -25.25 20.43 -12.76
C ALA A 319 -25.29 21.60 -13.75
N ALA A 320 -24.92 21.38 -15.01
CA ALA A 320 -24.95 22.40 -16.06
C ALA A 320 -26.37 22.89 -16.40
N MET A 321 -27.40 22.05 -16.24
CA MET A 321 -28.80 22.43 -16.49
C MET A 321 -29.43 23.26 -15.36
N LYS A 322 -28.79 23.33 -14.18
CA LYS A 322 -29.29 24.07 -13.00
C LYS A 322 -28.76 25.50 -12.92
N ILE A 323 -27.91 25.91 -13.87
CA ILE A 323 -27.32 27.25 -14.01
C ILE A 323 -28.09 28.02 -15.07
#